data_AF-A0A2V8WZ29-F1
#
_entry.id   AF-A0A2V8WZ29-F1
#
_cell.length_a   1.000
_cell.length_b   1.000
_cell.length_c   1.000
_cell.angle_alpha   90.00
_cell.angle_beta   90.00
_cell.angle_gamma   90.00
#
_symmetry.space_group_name_H-M   'P 1'
#
loop_
_entity.id
_entity.type
_entity.pdbx_description
1 polymer ?
#
loop_
_entity_poly.entity_id
_entity_poly.type
_entity_poly.pdbx_seq_one_letter_code
_entity_poly.pdbx_strand_id
1 'polypeptide(L)'
;MGHPGILRIDIDVAVRGDPPANGARHLKADTFWHTKGKQRNMPFSPDIIVTGEDTPRILLAAEAKLSRAIRKEDEAQLKTYMLHMRCPIGLLVTPDVIEVFRDTYTAHSEDSVEHVASFAPPRTWDIFKAPHHGKRETHLELRFEEAVKSWLEQLGTSPSAYLNESPKDAREALRDYILPALTQGVVRSTGPRESLKFL
;
A
#
# COMPACT_ATOMS: atom_id res chain seq x y z
N MET A 1 48.12 -2.96 26.03
CA MET A 1 47.61 -4.33 26.29
C MET A 1 46.59 -4.25 27.39
N GLY A 2 45.34 -4.62 27.10
CA GLY A 2 44.24 -4.50 28.05
C GLY A 2 42.94 -4.90 27.38
N HIS A 3 42.67 -6.20 27.33
CA HIS A 3 41.33 -6.73 27.09
C HIS A 3 40.74 -7.15 28.44
N PRO A 4 39.49 -6.76 28.73
CA PRO A 4 38.62 -7.56 29.57
C PRO A 4 37.44 -8.10 28.75
N GLY A 5 37.21 -9.40 28.93
CA GLY A 5 36.23 -10.21 28.24
C GLY A 5 34.77 -9.89 28.60
N ILE A 6 33.90 -10.25 27.66
CA ILE A 6 32.45 -10.16 27.75
C ILE A 6 31.93 -11.32 28.60
N LEU A 7 31.16 -10.97 29.62
CA LEU A 7 30.46 -11.87 30.53
C LEU A 7 29.30 -12.56 29.78
N ARG A 8 29.36 -13.89 29.64
CA ARG A 8 28.26 -14.75 29.24
C ARG A 8 27.38 -15.02 30.47
N ILE A 9 26.07 -14.83 30.34
CA ILE A 9 25.08 -15.29 31.32
C ILE A 9 24.30 -16.42 30.64
N ASP A 10 24.48 -17.62 31.18
CA ASP A 10 23.73 -18.82 30.84
C ASP A 10 22.37 -18.80 31.54
N ILE A 11 21.30 -19.12 30.80
CA ILE A 11 20.07 -19.63 31.41
C ILE A 11 19.68 -20.88 30.64
N ASP A 12 20.04 -22.02 31.21
CA ASP A 12 19.47 -23.33 30.92
C ASP A 12 18.03 -23.38 31.43
N VAL A 13 17.11 -23.77 30.55
CA VAL A 13 15.88 -24.45 30.98
C VAL A 13 15.81 -25.77 30.25
N ALA A 14 16.21 -26.81 30.96
CA ALA A 14 16.08 -28.21 30.58
C ALA A 14 14.61 -28.65 30.67
N VAL A 15 14.12 -29.31 29.62
CA VAL A 15 12.99 -30.24 29.74
C VAL A 15 13.50 -31.63 29.33
N ARG A 16 13.39 -32.55 30.27
CA ARG A 16 13.85 -33.95 30.23
C ARG A 16 13.01 -34.79 29.25
N GLY A 17 13.70 -35.70 28.57
CA GLY A 17 13.15 -36.90 27.92
C GLY A 17 14.30 -37.74 27.37
N ASP A 18 14.63 -38.84 28.03
CA ASP A 18 15.76 -39.73 27.71
C ASP A 18 15.57 -40.55 26.39
N PRO A 19 16.66 -41.04 25.77
CA PRO A 19 16.68 -41.63 24.42
C PRO A 19 16.59 -43.18 24.41
N PRO A 20 16.51 -43.81 23.22
CA PRO A 20 17.38 -44.97 23.01
C PRO A 20 18.07 -45.06 21.63
N ALA A 21 19.39 -45.29 21.72
CA ALA A 21 20.25 -46.28 21.06
C ALA A 21 20.11 -46.67 19.55
N ASN A 22 21.20 -46.34 18.82
CA ASN A 22 22.05 -47.22 18.00
C ASN A 22 21.60 -47.66 16.58
N GLY A 23 22.47 -47.44 15.58
CA GLY A 23 22.44 -48.16 14.29
C GLY A 23 22.76 -47.31 13.05
N ALA A 24 23.96 -47.49 12.49
CA ALA A 24 24.48 -46.80 11.31
C ALA A 24 23.74 -47.11 9.99
N ARG A 25 23.66 -46.13 9.06
CA ARG A 25 24.25 -46.14 7.70
C ARG A 25 23.63 -45.08 6.76
N HIS A 26 24.41 -44.78 5.73
CA HIS A 26 24.43 -43.70 4.76
C HIS A 26 23.31 -43.70 3.67
N LEU A 27 23.03 -42.51 3.10
CA LEU A 27 22.37 -42.19 1.81
C LEU A 27 20.81 -42.29 1.80
N LYS A 28 19.99 -41.39 1.25
CA LYS A 28 20.09 -40.27 0.29
C LYS A 28 19.09 -39.14 0.66
N ALA A 29 19.25 -37.99 0.01
CA ALA A 29 18.34 -36.85 -0.04
C ALA A 29 16.86 -37.25 -0.25
N ASP A 30 15.94 -36.57 0.45
CA ASP A 30 14.63 -36.14 -0.02
C ASP A 30 14.04 -35.08 0.94
N THR A 31 14.05 -33.84 0.45
CA THR A 31 12.95 -32.85 0.45
C THR A 31 12.37 -32.25 1.76
N PHE A 32 12.13 -30.93 1.70
CA PHE A 32 11.25 -30.07 2.52
C PHE A 32 11.80 -29.63 3.90
N TRP A 33 12.03 -28.36 4.26
CA TRP A 33 11.59 -27.06 3.75
C TRP A 33 12.72 -26.02 3.88
N HIS A 34 13.03 -25.32 2.79
CA HIS A 34 13.69 -24.01 2.87
C HIS A 34 12.60 -22.94 3.06
N THR A 35 12.30 -22.56 4.29
CA THR A 35 11.52 -21.35 4.56
C THR A 35 12.44 -20.14 4.35
N LYS A 36 12.61 -19.77 3.07
CA LYS A 36 13.28 -18.53 2.67
C LYS A 36 12.51 -17.33 3.18
N GLY A 37 13.23 -16.41 3.80
CA GLY A 37 12.98 -14.98 3.66
C GLY A 37 11.90 -14.41 4.56
N LYS A 38 12.30 -14.14 5.81
CA LYS A 38 11.73 -13.11 6.66
C LYS A 38 11.69 -11.79 5.86
N GLN A 39 10.55 -11.47 5.23
CA GLN A 39 10.36 -10.14 4.65
C GLN A 39 10.45 -9.13 5.81
N ARG A 40 11.39 -8.20 5.71
CA ARG A 40 11.47 -7.03 6.58
C ARG A 40 10.11 -6.32 6.52
N ASN A 41 9.39 -6.31 7.63
CA ASN A 41 8.11 -5.63 7.81
C ASN A 41 8.33 -4.11 7.67
N MET A 42 8.29 -3.59 6.44
CA MET A 42 8.12 -2.15 6.25
C MET A 42 6.63 -1.85 6.47
N PRO A 43 6.28 -0.88 7.32
CA PRO A 43 4.90 -0.45 7.43
C PRO A 43 4.42 0.02 6.05
N PHE A 44 3.19 -0.34 5.68
CA PHE A 44 2.54 0.17 4.48
C PHE A 44 2.58 1.70 4.47
N SER A 45 2.95 2.27 3.32
CA SER A 45 2.94 3.70 3.07
C SER A 45 2.25 3.93 1.73
N PRO A 46 1.11 4.64 1.69
CA PRO A 46 0.40 4.90 0.43
C PRO A 46 1.26 5.76 -0.48
N ASP A 47 1.22 5.54 -1.79
CA ASP A 47 2.04 6.31 -2.75
C ASP A 47 1.76 7.84 -2.71
N ILE A 48 0.51 8.21 -2.47
CA ILE A 48 0.04 9.60 -2.47
C ILE A 48 -0.82 9.86 -1.23
N ILE A 49 -0.65 11.03 -0.63
CA ILE A 49 -1.53 11.54 0.43
C ILE A 49 -2.00 12.95 0.10
N VAL A 50 -3.17 13.31 0.60
CA VAL A 50 -3.65 14.68 0.65
C VAL A 50 -3.64 15.10 2.12
N THR A 51 -2.89 16.14 2.45
CA THR A 51 -2.86 16.71 3.80
C THR A 51 -3.69 17.98 3.84
N GLY A 52 -4.25 18.35 4.99
CA GLY A 52 -4.80 19.69 5.17
C GLY A 52 -3.76 20.76 4.83
N GLU A 53 -4.20 21.90 4.31
CA GLU A 53 -3.31 23.00 3.91
C GLU A 53 -2.46 23.49 5.09
N ASP A 54 -3.11 23.72 6.23
CA ASP A 54 -2.49 24.25 7.45
C ASP A 54 -2.28 23.19 8.55
N THR A 55 -2.66 21.94 8.31
CA THR A 55 -2.62 20.89 9.34
C THR A 55 -1.96 19.61 8.82
N PRO A 56 -1.25 18.85 9.67
CA PRO A 56 -0.68 17.57 9.27
C PRO A 56 -1.74 16.47 9.11
N ARG A 57 -3.03 16.79 9.18
CA ARG A 57 -4.12 15.81 9.07
C ARG A 57 -4.17 15.26 7.65
N ILE A 58 -4.18 13.94 7.53
CA ILE A 58 -4.39 13.26 6.25
C ILE A 58 -5.89 13.26 5.94
N LEU A 59 -6.25 13.85 4.81
CA LEU A 59 -7.62 13.94 4.30
C LEU A 59 -7.93 12.84 3.29
N LEU A 60 -6.92 12.35 2.57
CA LEU A 60 -7.05 11.25 1.62
C LEU A 60 -5.73 10.50 1.50
N ALA A 61 -5.78 9.18 1.35
CA ALA A 61 -4.64 8.34 1.01
C ALA A 61 -4.93 7.56 -0.27
N ALA A 62 -3.97 7.44 -1.17
CA ALA A 62 -4.12 6.73 -2.44
C ALA A 62 -2.91 5.83 -2.70
N GLU A 63 -3.19 4.58 -3.07
CA GLU A 63 -2.21 3.60 -3.51
C GLU A 63 -2.47 3.25 -4.97
N ALA A 64 -1.43 3.30 -5.80
CA ALA A 64 -1.50 3.04 -7.22
C ALA A 64 -0.87 1.68 -7.54
N LYS A 65 -1.62 0.81 -8.21
CA LYS A 65 -1.17 -0.52 -8.63
C LYS A 65 -1.32 -0.70 -10.14
N LEU A 66 -0.31 -1.27 -10.79
CA LEU A 66 -0.41 -1.67 -12.20
C LEU A 66 -1.14 -3.00 -12.41
N SER A 67 -1.50 -3.71 -11.33
CA SER A 67 -2.28 -4.94 -11.45
C SER A 67 -3.67 -4.62 -12.03
N ARG A 68 -4.18 -5.53 -12.87
CA ARG A 68 -5.54 -5.40 -13.43
C ARG A 68 -6.64 -5.51 -12.39
N ALA A 69 -6.34 -6.19 -11.28
CA ALA A 69 -7.25 -6.37 -10.17
C ALA A 69 -6.57 -5.91 -8.89
N ILE A 70 -7.37 -5.29 -8.03
CA ILE A 70 -7.01 -4.98 -6.66
C ILE A 70 -7.03 -6.28 -5.87
N ARG A 71 -5.94 -6.54 -5.12
CA ARG A 71 -5.88 -7.73 -4.27
C ARG A 71 -6.49 -7.42 -2.92
N LYS A 72 -7.06 -8.43 -2.26
CA LYS A 72 -7.56 -8.29 -0.89
C LYS A 72 -6.49 -7.82 0.09
N GLU A 73 -5.23 -8.16 -0.16
CA GLU A 73 -4.10 -7.70 0.65
C GLU A 73 -3.87 -6.19 0.51
N ASP A 74 -4.04 -5.63 -0.70
CA ASP A 74 -3.89 -4.18 -0.94
C ASP A 74 -5.01 -3.40 -0.23
N GLU A 75 -6.24 -3.93 -0.29
CA GLU A 75 -7.39 -3.37 0.44
C GLU A 75 -7.17 -3.39 1.95
N ALA A 76 -6.79 -4.54 2.52
CA ALA A 76 -6.54 -4.66 3.95
C ALA A 76 -5.43 -3.71 4.42
N GLN A 77 -4.34 -3.59 3.65
CA GLN A 77 -3.26 -2.66 3.97
C GLN A 77 -3.72 -1.20 3.99
N LEU A 78 -4.51 -0.77 3.00
CA LEU A 78 -5.07 0.58 2.96
C LEU A 78 -6.04 0.81 4.12
N LYS A 79 -6.95 -0.12 4.41
CA LYS A 79 -7.89 -0.01 5.53
C LYS A 79 -7.18 0.10 6.88
N THR A 80 -6.19 -0.77 7.12
CA THR A 80 -5.32 -0.69 8.29
C THR A 80 -4.65 0.68 8.40
N TYR A 81 -4.14 1.23 7.30
CA TYR A 81 -3.54 2.57 7.29
C TYR A 81 -4.56 3.65 7.65
N MET A 82 -5.75 3.59 7.04
CA MET A 82 -6.81 4.57 7.26
C MET A 82 -7.20 4.67 8.73
N LEU A 83 -7.36 3.53 9.41
CA LEU A 83 -7.67 3.48 10.83
C LEU A 83 -6.57 4.12 11.69
N HIS A 84 -5.32 3.69 11.49
CA HIS A 84 -4.19 4.15 12.30
C HIS A 84 -3.92 5.64 12.13
N MET A 85 -4.05 6.13 10.90
CA MET A 85 -3.78 7.53 10.56
C MET A 85 -5.02 8.42 10.66
N ARG A 86 -6.18 7.86 11.06
CA ARG A 86 -7.49 8.54 11.07
C ARG A 86 -7.83 9.20 9.74
N CYS A 87 -7.42 8.55 8.64
CA CYS A 87 -7.65 9.03 7.28
C CYS A 87 -9.10 8.73 6.86
N PRO A 88 -9.91 9.74 6.52
CA PRO A 88 -11.32 9.53 6.24
C PRO A 88 -11.59 8.86 4.89
N ILE A 89 -10.73 9.09 3.90
CA ILE A 89 -10.94 8.63 2.51
C ILE A 89 -9.70 7.89 1.99
N GLY A 90 -9.91 6.70 1.45
CA GLY A 90 -8.87 5.89 0.82
C GLY A 90 -9.17 5.61 -0.64
N LEU A 91 -8.15 5.57 -1.49
CA LEU A 91 -8.25 5.17 -2.89
C LEU A 91 -7.33 4.00 -3.19
N LEU A 92 -7.86 2.97 -3.86
CA LEU A 92 -7.07 1.98 -4.59
C LEU A 92 -7.24 2.24 -6.07
N VAL A 93 -6.12 2.49 -6.75
CA VAL A 93 -6.13 2.98 -8.12
C VAL A 93 -5.39 2.01 -9.02
N THR A 94 -6.06 1.52 -10.05
CA THR A 94 -5.48 0.71 -11.12
C THR A 94 -5.78 1.32 -12.48
N PRO A 95 -5.10 0.88 -13.56
CA PRO A 95 -5.48 1.28 -14.91
C PRO A 95 -6.92 0.89 -15.29
N ASP A 96 -7.54 -0.06 -14.61
CA ASP A 96 -8.87 -0.60 -14.94
C ASP A 96 -9.99 -0.07 -14.03
N VAL A 97 -9.69 0.23 -12.77
CA VAL A 97 -10.68 0.63 -11.76
C VAL A 97 -10.08 1.56 -10.71
N ILE A 98 -10.90 2.50 -10.24
CA ILE A 98 -10.69 3.29 -9.02
C ILE A 98 -11.73 2.84 -7.99
N GLU A 99 -11.26 2.36 -6.84
CA GLU A 99 -12.11 2.01 -5.69
C GLU A 99 -11.95 3.06 -4.60
N VAL A 100 -13.08 3.48 -4.02
CA VAL A 100 -13.16 4.51 -2.99
C VAL A 100 -13.62 3.89 -1.68
N PHE A 101 -12.84 4.14 -0.64
CA PHE A 101 -13.11 3.69 0.72
C PHE A 101 -13.38 4.89 1.63
N ARG A 102 -14.30 4.72 2.57
CA ARG A 102 -14.64 5.73 3.58
C ARG A 102 -14.59 5.12 4.96
N ASP A 103 -13.83 5.73 5.86
CA ASP A 103 -13.91 5.43 7.28
C ASP A 103 -15.13 6.14 7.89
N THR A 104 -16.06 5.36 8.44
CA THR A 104 -17.25 5.85 9.14
C THR A 104 -17.00 6.15 10.61
N TYR A 105 -15.84 5.74 11.14
CA TYR A 105 -15.43 5.83 12.54
C TYR A 105 -16.38 5.15 13.53
N THR A 106 -17.21 4.22 13.05
CA THR A 106 -18.21 3.51 13.86
C THR A 106 -17.63 2.35 14.67
N ALA A 107 -16.48 1.81 14.25
CA ALA A 107 -15.74 0.75 14.91
C ALA A 107 -14.25 1.10 15.03
N HIS A 108 -13.55 0.45 15.95
CA HIS A 108 -12.09 0.55 16.07
C HIS A 108 -11.38 -0.55 15.25
N SER A 109 -12.05 -1.06 14.20
CA SER A 109 -11.60 -2.14 13.31
C SER A 109 -11.83 -1.77 11.85
N GLU A 110 -11.28 -2.57 10.93
CA GLU A 110 -11.44 -2.40 9.47
C GLU A 110 -12.89 -2.44 9.01
N ASP A 111 -13.80 -2.99 9.82
CA ASP A 111 -15.24 -2.99 9.58
C ASP A 111 -15.85 -1.59 9.51
N SER A 112 -15.18 -0.57 10.08
CA SER A 112 -15.59 0.83 9.96
C SER A 112 -15.25 1.44 8.60
N VAL A 113 -14.37 0.82 7.81
CA VAL A 113 -13.93 1.30 6.51
C VAL A 113 -14.72 0.59 5.40
N GLU A 114 -15.67 1.32 4.83
CA GLU A 114 -16.60 0.82 3.83
C GLU A 114 -16.10 1.13 2.41
N HIS A 115 -16.29 0.19 1.49
CA HIS A 115 -16.18 0.46 0.07
C HIS A 115 -17.45 1.19 -0.40
N VAL A 116 -17.31 2.44 -0.84
CA VAL A 116 -18.46 3.33 -1.11
C VAL A 116 -18.68 3.61 -2.59
N ALA A 117 -17.66 3.45 -3.44
CA ALA A 117 -17.79 3.64 -4.87
C ALA A 117 -16.69 2.93 -5.65
N SER A 118 -17.04 2.48 -6.86
CA SER A 118 -16.12 1.94 -7.85
C SER A 118 -16.43 2.53 -9.21
N PHE A 119 -15.42 3.03 -9.93
CA PHE A 119 -15.62 3.61 -11.25
C PHE A 119 -14.40 3.47 -12.16
N ALA A 120 -14.61 3.65 -13.45
CA ALA A 120 -13.55 3.56 -14.45
C ALA A 120 -12.59 4.78 -14.37
N PRO A 121 -11.27 4.57 -14.47
CA PRO A 121 -10.29 5.66 -14.52
C PRO A 121 -10.36 6.46 -15.82
N PRO A 122 -9.64 7.59 -15.92
CA PRO A 122 -9.50 8.35 -17.16
C PRO A 122 -9.03 7.48 -18.32
N ARG A 123 -9.65 7.64 -19.50
CA ARG A 123 -9.29 6.86 -20.72
C ARG A 123 -7.83 7.05 -21.15
N THR A 124 -7.22 8.18 -20.79
CA THR A 124 -5.79 8.45 -21.04
C THR A 124 -4.87 7.42 -20.36
N TRP A 125 -5.36 6.69 -19.36
CA TRP A 125 -4.60 5.65 -18.65
C TRP A 125 -4.63 4.28 -19.34
N ASP A 126 -5.34 4.12 -20.47
CA ASP A 126 -5.33 2.87 -21.25
C ASP A 126 -3.90 2.48 -21.69
N ILE A 127 -2.99 3.46 -21.80
CA ILE A 127 -1.56 3.23 -22.07
C ILE A 127 -0.89 2.33 -21.03
N PHE A 128 -1.40 2.28 -19.79
CA PHE A 128 -0.84 1.48 -18.71
C PHE A 128 -1.35 0.02 -18.71
N LYS A 129 -2.38 -0.30 -19.52
CA LYS A 129 -2.97 -1.66 -19.61
C LYS A 129 -2.21 -2.62 -20.51
N ALA A 130 -1.36 -2.09 -21.40
CA ALA A 130 -0.65 -2.89 -22.40
C ALA A 130 0.43 -3.80 -21.76
N PRO A 131 0.71 -4.98 -22.33
CA PRO A 131 1.85 -5.79 -21.92
C PRO A 131 3.15 -5.03 -22.24
N HIS A 132 3.83 -4.51 -21.22
CA HIS A 132 5.08 -3.77 -21.43
C HIS A 132 6.25 -4.74 -21.51
N HIS A 133 6.46 -5.31 -22.69
CA HIS A 133 7.66 -6.09 -22.99
C HIS A 133 8.88 -5.14 -23.07
N GLY A 134 9.70 -5.09 -22.03
CA GLY A 134 11.06 -4.53 -22.10
C GLY A 134 11.35 -3.25 -21.32
N LYS A 135 10.38 -2.63 -20.62
CA LYS A 135 10.66 -1.59 -19.62
C LYS A 135 10.79 -2.23 -18.24
N ARG A 136 11.74 -1.77 -17.41
CA ARG A 136 11.76 -2.14 -15.99
C ARG A 136 10.41 -1.75 -15.38
N GLU A 137 9.70 -2.73 -14.84
CA GLU A 137 8.38 -2.60 -14.21
C GLU A 137 8.29 -1.38 -13.29
N THR A 138 9.34 -1.13 -12.52
CA THR A 138 9.51 0.03 -11.63
C THR A 138 9.36 1.39 -12.32
N HIS A 139 9.83 1.57 -13.56
CA HIS A 139 9.67 2.84 -14.27
C HIS A 139 8.22 3.03 -14.75
N LEU A 140 7.48 1.96 -14.99
CA LEU A 140 6.07 2.07 -15.34
C LEU A 140 5.23 2.38 -14.11
N GLU A 141 5.54 1.75 -12.97
CA GLU A 141 4.90 2.00 -11.67
C GLU A 141 5.02 3.48 -11.30
N LEU A 142 6.24 4.03 -11.31
CA LEU A 142 6.47 5.45 -11.03
C LEU A 142 5.74 6.39 -11.99
N ARG A 143 5.63 6.02 -13.28
CA ARG A 143 4.86 6.83 -14.25
C ARG A 143 3.36 6.76 -13.99
N PHE A 144 2.87 5.63 -13.50
CA PHE A 144 1.47 5.48 -13.16
C PHE A 144 1.15 6.24 -11.87
N GLU A 145 1.98 6.12 -10.83
CA GLU A 145 1.89 6.94 -9.61
C GLU A 145 1.84 8.44 -9.95
N GLU A 146 2.75 8.92 -10.80
CA GLU A 146 2.76 10.34 -11.21
C GLU A 146 1.50 10.74 -12.01
N ALA A 147 0.95 9.81 -12.80
CA ALA A 147 -0.31 10.04 -13.52
C ALA A 147 -1.51 10.14 -12.56
N VAL A 148 -1.56 9.28 -11.53
CA VAL A 148 -2.59 9.34 -10.48
C VAL A 148 -2.48 10.63 -9.68
N LYS A 149 -1.25 11.02 -9.31
CA LYS A 149 -0.99 12.26 -8.59
C LYS A 149 -1.41 13.49 -9.41
N SER A 150 -0.96 13.57 -10.66
CA SER A 150 -1.33 14.67 -11.57
C SER A 150 -2.84 14.76 -11.75
N TRP A 151 -3.53 13.63 -11.82
CA TRP A 151 -4.99 13.59 -11.89
C TRP A 151 -5.66 14.15 -10.64
N LEU A 152 -5.19 13.78 -9.43
CA LEU A 152 -5.70 14.35 -8.18
C LEU A 152 -5.45 15.86 -8.08
N GLU A 153 -4.28 16.34 -8.49
CA GLU A 153 -3.94 17.77 -8.51
C GLU A 153 -4.85 18.56 -9.46
N GLN A 154 -5.08 18.03 -10.66
CA GLN A 154 -5.97 18.66 -11.64
C GLN A 154 -7.43 18.64 -11.19
N LEU A 155 -7.88 17.55 -10.55
CA LEU A 155 -9.22 17.47 -9.95
C LEU A 155 -9.42 18.55 -8.88
N GLY A 156 -8.42 18.79 -8.03
CA GLY A 156 -8.48 19.85 -7.02
C GLY A 156 -8.48 21.26 -7.63
N THR A 157 -7.70 21.48 -8.70
CA THR A 157 -7.52 22.81 -9.31
C THR A 157 -8.67 23.21 -10.26
N SER A 158 -9.20 22.25 -11.02
CA SER A 158 -10.28 22.48 -11.99
C SER A 158 -11.32 21.34 -11.97
N PRO A 159 -12.13 21.23 -10.90
CA PRO A 159 -13.10 20.14 -10.75
C PRO A 159 -14.12 20.08 -11.89
N SER A 160 -14.60 21.23 -12.35
CA SER A 160 -15.69 21.34 -13.33
C SER A 160 -15.37 20.70 -14.67
N ALA A 161 -14.11 20.77 -15.12
CA ALA A 161 -13.70 20.15 -16.37
C ALA A 161 -13.85 18.62 -16.31
N TYR A 162 -13.38 18.01 -15.22
CA TYR A 162 -13.45 16.56 -15.01
C TYR A 162 -14.88 16.06 -14.76
N LEU A 163 -15.66 16.76 -13.95
CA LEU A 163 -17.02 16.34 -13.61
C LEU A 163 -17.95 16.32 -14.84
N ASN A 164 -17.73 17.21 -15.81
CA ASN A 164 -18.58 17.29 -17.02
C ASN A 164 -18.34 16.13 -17.99
N GLU A 165 -17.11 15.60 -18.04
CA GLU A 165 -16.72 14.50 -18.93
C GLU A 165 -16.89 13.12 -18.28
N SER A 166 -17.05 13.09 -16.95
CA SER A 166 -17.17 11.85 -16.18
C SER A 166 -18.56 11.22 -16.27
N PRO A 167 -18.67 9.88 -16.34
CA PRO A 167 -19.93 9.16 -16.16
C PRO A 167 -20.58 9.54 -14.82
N LYS A 168 -21.91 9.39 -14.74
CA LYS A 168 -22.70 9.80 -13.56
C LYS A 168 -22.14 9.24 -12.26
N ASP A 169 -21.85 7.94 -12.20
CA ASP A 169 -21.39 7.26 -10.98
C ASP A 169 -20.01 7.79 -10.53
N ALA A 170 -19.09 7.99 -11.48
CA ALA A 170 -17.79 8.60 -11.20
C ALA A 170 -17.94 10.04 -10.70
N ARG A 171 -18.83 10.82 -11.33
CA ARG A 171 -19.09 12.21 -10.96
C ARG A 171 -19.64 12.34 -9.54
N GLU A 172 -20.56 11.45 -9.15
CA GLU A 172 -21.13 11.41 -7.80
C GLU A 172 -20.05 11.04 -6.76
N ALA A 173 -19.27 9.98 -7.01
CA ALA A 173 -18.17 9.58 -6.14
C ALA A 173 -17.11 10.68 -5.97
N LEU A 174 -16.74 11.35 -7.07
CA LEU A 174 -15.80 12.47 -7.05
C LEU A 174 -16.32 13.62 -6.20
N ARG A 175 -17.58 14.03 -6.40
CA ARG A 175 -18.20 15.14 -5.67
C ARG A 175 -18.35 14.83 -4.18
N ASP A 176 -18.77 13.63 -3.85
CA ASP A 176 -19.21 13.31 -2.49
C ASP A 176 -18.04 12.89 -1.58
N TYR A 177 -16.97 12.31 -2.14
CA TYR A 177 -15.86 11.75 -1.35
C TYR A 177 -14.48 12.37 -1.66
N ILE A 178 -14.14 12.60 -2.93
CA ILE A 178 -12.76 12.93 -3.33
C ILE A 178 -12.52 14.44 -3.32
N LEU A 179 -13.40 15.22 -3.97
CA LEU A 179 -13.26 16.67 -4.11
C LEU A 179 -13.23 17.42 -2.76
N PRO A 180 -14.00 17.04 -1.72
CA PRO A 180 -13.89 17.70 -0.43
C PRO A 180 -12.47 17.61 0.17
N ALA A 181 -11.78 16.47 0.00
CA ALA A 181 -10.40 16.32 0.47
C ALA A 181 -9.41 17.16 -0.37
N LEU A 182 -9.59 17.20 -1.69
CA LEU A 182 -8.72 17.93 -2.60
C LEU A 182 -8.87 19.45 -2.52
N THR A 183 -10.06 19.95 -2.21
CA THR A 183 -10.33 21.39 -2.08
C THR A 183 -9.87 21.97 -0.74
N GLN A 184 -9.66 21.12 0.26
CA GLN A 184 -9.23 21.50 1.62
C GLN A 184 -7.77 21.14 1.90
N GLY A 185 -7.06 20.60 0.91
CA GLY A 185 -5.77 19.98 1.13
C GLY A 185 -4.81 20.09 -0.05
N VAL A 186 -3.60 19.62 0.21
CA VAL A 186 -2.47 19.64 -0.71
C VAL A 186 -2.08 18.21 -1.02
N VAL A 187 -2.03 17.89 -2.31
CA VAL A 187 -1.57 16.57 -2.80
C VAL A 187 -0.05 16.46 -2.61
N ARG A 188 0.40 15.33 -2.06
CA ARG A 188 1.81 15.04 -1.77
C ARG A 188 2.14 13.60 -2.13
N SER A 189 3.30 13.39 -2.72
CA SER A 189 3.91 12.05 -2.83
C SER A 189 4.53 11.66 -1.51
N THR A 190 4.47 10.38 -1.14
CA THR A 190 5.12 9.88 0.10
C THR A 190 6.58 9.46 -0.08
N GLY A 191 7.17 9.76 -1.23
CA GLY A 191 8.62 9.71 -1.49
C GLY A 191 9.08 8.45 -2.25
N PRO A 192 10.34 8.40 -2.71
CA PRO A 192 10.84 7.29 -3.51
C PRO A 192 10.90 6.00 -2.67
N ARG A 193 10.39 4.89 -3.21
CA ARG A 193 10.73 3.54 -2.76
C ARG A 193 12.18 3.20 -3.17
N GLU A 194 13.15 4.01 -2.78
CA GLU A 194 14.55 3.62 -2.89
C GLU A 194 14.82 2.55 -1.83
N SER A 195 15.27 1.39 -2.29
CA SER A 195 15.94 0.41 -1.46
C SER A 195 16.91 1.13 -0.53
N LEU A 196 16.68 1.02 0.78
CA LEU A 196 17.70 1.17 1.81
C LEU A 196 18.79 0.11 1.54
N LYS A 197 19.59 0.35 0.50
CA LYS A 197 20.94 -0.15 0.36
C LYS A 197 21.79 0.81 1.16
N PHE A 198 22.15 0.33 2.34
CA PHE A 198 23.20 0.87 3.18
C PHE A 198 24.35 1.44 2.34
N LEU A 199 24.71 2.69 2.63
CA LEU A 199 26.08 3.16 2.60
C LEU A 199 26.42 3.64 4.01
#